data_AF-A0AAX4KNJ6-F1
#
_entry.id   AF-A0AAX4KNJ6-F1
#
_cell.length_a   1.000
_cell.length_b   1.000
_cell.length_c   1.000
_cell.angle_alpha   90.00
_cell.angle_beta   90.00
_cell.angle_gamma   90.00
#
_symmetry.space_group_name_H-M   'P 1'
#
loop_
_entity.id
_entity.type
_entity.pdbx_description
1 polymer ?
#
loop_
_entity_poly.entity_id
_entity_poly.type
_entity_poly.pdbx_seq_one_letter_code
_entity_poly.pdbx_strand_id
1 'polypeptide(L)'
;MLLIDARRLRRPRLLVLLLLALLGLIAVTHRRFENRTETEISIEEAEHRHSSLGWCDVDPDLCAEFGEIELRKVMNYEGSGHGLARFLAKARQGQGFTVGALGGSGSDYFAMCFGHHIPEDVDLVLVDMAINDGFLERGAESYEMLLRHLLALPNRPAVINLQVFALMFQTIATGGDIHQGISSYYDVPTVSLRNLLLPIILQNSSYGISYFDHPPGTKELDREGLGTRHISAKGHGLLGRLTNAFIDLRIRDLDTGLYGAELKSRLVPEIPRGQIRALQHFNSYEVIPTIPPKCLSAHSRSPTLIPSINKGWRELIAGDKKYLIADQPGSIVSFDFVTAGGLVQLSVYRSHNAGLGTAACWVDDMKDKRMVIEARWDDLVSIGYTVTIANDLEDGDHVLTCELLEETKDPLKKHEFRIIAVIR
;
A
#
# COMPACT_ATOMS: atom_id res chain seq x y z
N MET A 1 15.74 -69.30 -14.77
CA MET A 1 16.83 -70.23 -15.12
C MET A 1 18.12 -69.44 -15.29
N LEU A 2 19.28 -70.06 -15.09
CA LEU A 2 20.64 -69.49 -14.95
C LEU A 2 20.94 -68.15 -15.68
N LEU A 3 21.51 -67.11 -15.03
CA LEU A 3 22.89 -66.92 -14.51
C LEU A 3 23.82 -66.25 -15.56
N ILE A 4 24.22 -64.98 -15.34
CA ILE A 4 25.36 -64.33 -16.03
C ILE A 4 26.24 -63.62 -14.98
N ASP A 5 27.55 -63.68 -15.23
CA ASP A 5 28.67 -63.41 -14.31
C ASP A 5 29.03 -61.92 -14.15
N ALA A 6 29.69 -61.59 -13.03
CA ALA A 6 30.09 -60.24 -12.66
C ALA A 6 31.62 -60.09 -12.60
N ARG A 7 32.19 -59.19 -13.43
CA ARG A 7 33.55 -58.66 -13.17
C ARG A 7 33.92 -57.41 -13.98
N ARG A 8 33.90 -56.24 -13.33
CA ARG A 8 35.05 -55.32 -13.13
C ARG A 8 34.60 -53.87 -12.87
N LEU A 9 34.86 -53.37 -11.67
CA LEU A 9 35.26 -51.98 -11.43
C LEU A 9 36.00 -51.90 -10.09
N ARG A 10 37.24 -51.38 -10.11
CA ARG A 10 38.08 -51.22 -8.91
C ARG A 10 37.78 -49.86 -8.26
N ARG A 11 37.32 -49.88 -7.00
CA ARG A 11 37.46 -48.80 -6.00
C ARG A 11 38.95 -48.69 -5.55
N PRO A 12 39.42 -47.77 -4.65
CA PRO A 12 38.65 -46.98 -3.67
C PRO A 12 39.19 -45.58 -3.22
N ARG A 13 38.47 -44.97 -2.24
CA ARG A 13 38.91 -43.94 -1.22
C ARG A 13 38.97 -42.46 -1.68
N LEU A 14 38.64 -41.44 -0.87
CA LEU A 14 37.98 -41.33 0.47
C LEU A 14 37.56 -39.85 0.73
N LEU A 15 36.69 -39.58 1.72
CA LEU A 15 36.31 -38.24 2.29
C LEU A 15 35.69 -37.25 1.27
N VAL A 16 34.52 -36.65 1.50
CA VAL A 16 34.28 -35.60 2.51
C VAL A 16 32.87 -35.64 3.15
N LEU A 17 31.90 -36.34 2.57
CA LEU A 17 30.47 -36.27 2.95
C LEU A 17 30.05 -36.99 4.26
N LEU A 18 30.99 -37.34 5.14
CA LEU A 18 30.74 -38.18 6.33
C LEU A 18 30.88 -37.44 7.68
N LEU A 19 30.89 -36.11 7.69
CA LEU A 19 31.28 -35.31 8.87
C LEU A 19 30.25 -34.28 9.40
N LEU A 20 29.02 -34.26 8.87
CA LEU A 20 27.92 -33.43 9.44
C LEU A 20 26.64 -34.21 9.77
N ALA A 21 26.62 -35.54 9.57
CA ALA A 21 25.51 -36.42 9.94
C ALA A 21 25.72 -37.12 11.31
N LEU A 22 26.53 -36.54 12.21
CA LEU A 22 26.97 -37.18 13.47
C LEU A 22 26.53 -36.43 14.74
N LEU A 23 25.47 -35.61 14.65
CA LEU A 23 24.79 -34.98 15.78
C LEU A 23 23.27 -35.14 15.66
N GLY A 24 22.77 -36.38 15.72
CA GLY A 24 21.34 -36.64 15.50
C GLY A 24 20.89 -38.09 15.69
N LEU A 25 21.25 -38.73 16.80
CA LEU A 25 20.70 -40.05 17.16
C LEU A 25 20.49 -40.22 18.67
N ILE A 26 19.53 -41.11 18.97
CA ILE A 26 18.94 -41.58 20.24
C ILE A 26 17.67 -40.77 20.61
N ALA A 27 16.44 -41.29 20.64
CA ALA A 27 15.92 -42.67 20.66
C ALA A 27 14.51 -42.76 19.96
N VAL A 28 13.71 -43.84 19.88
CA VAL A 28 13.78 -45.25 20.33
C VAL A 28 12.78 -46.16 19.54
N THR A 29 13.00 -47.49 19.53
CA THR A 29 12.10 -48.61 19.13
C THR A 29 11.44 -48.70 17.73
N HIS A 30 11.71 -49.83 17.08
CA HIS A 30 10.95 -50.35 15.94
C HIS A 30 9.45 -50.57 16.23
N ARG A 31 8.59 -50.17 15.29
CA ARG A 31 7.38 -50.93 14.94
C ARG A 31 7.34 -51.12 13.42
N ARG A 32 7.05 -52.35 12.98
CA ARG A 32 6.88 -52.68 11.56
C ARG A 32 5.72 -51.89 10.96
N PHE A 33 5.97 -51.27 9.81
CA PHE A 33 4.96 -51.08 8.78
C PHE A 33 5.63 -51.31 7.42
N GLU A 34 5.56 -52.56 6.95
CA GLU A 34 5.74 -52.86 5.53
C GLU A 34 4.47 -52.39 4.81
N ASN A 35 4.60 -51.33 4.02
CA ASN A 35 3.83 -50.98 2.82
C ASN A 35 4.08 -49.51 2.49
N ARG A 36 5.18 -49.23 1.79
CA ARG A 36 5.24 -48.08 0.89
C ARG A 36 5.17 -48.62 -0.52
N THR A 37 4.00 -48.48 -1.13
CA THR A 37 3.90 -48.35 -2.58
C THR A 37 4.73 -47.15 -2.98
N GLU A 38 5.87 -47.39 -3.63
CA GLU A 38 6.57 -46.33 -4.36
C GLU A 38 5.60 -45.85 -5.44
N THR A 39 5.04 -44.66 -5.22
CA THR A 39 4.20 -44.00 -6.20
C THR A 39 5.18 -43.26 -7.12
N GLU A 40 5.61 -43.94 -8.19
CA GLU A 40 6.23 -43.23 -9.31
C GLU A 40 5.21 -42.21 -9.80
N ILE A 41 5.50 -40.93 -9.58
CA ILE A 41 4.73 -39.84 -10.17
C ILE A 41 5.17 -39.78 -11.63
N SER A 42 4.49 -40.53 -12.50
CA SER A 42 4.62 -40.40 -13.94
C SER A 42 4.14 -39.00 -14.33
N ILE A 43 5.02 -38.25 -14.99
CA ILE A 43 4.73 -36.88 -15.43
C ILE A 43 3.63 -36.88 -16.52
N GLU A 44 3.44 -38.01 -17.20
CA GLU A 44 2.54 -38.18 -18.35
C GLU A 44 1.03 -38.14 -18.00
N GLU A 45 0.61 -38.41 -16.75
CA GLU A 45 -0.83 -38.36 -16.41
C GLU A 45 -1.35 -36.94 -16.08
N ALA A 46 -0.48 -35.93 -16.06
CA ALA A 46 -0.86 -34.54 -15.77
C ALA A 46 -1.45 -33.78 -16.98
N GLU A 47 -1.24 -34.24 -18.21
CA GLU A 47 -1.51 -33.43 -19.41
C GLU A 47 -3.00 -33.28 -19.81
N HIS A 48 -3.94 -33.95 -19.13
CA HIS A 48 -5.34 -34.01 -19.57
C HIS A 48 -6.42 -33.71 -18.52
N ARG A 49 -6.08 -33.14 -17.36
CA ARG A 49 -7.08 -32.55 -16.44
C ARG A 49 -6.57 -31.25 -15.83
N HIS A 50 -7.37 -30.18 -16.00
CA HIS A 50 -7.08 -28.79 -15.65
C HIS A 50 -6.01 -28.11 -16.52
N SER A 51 -6.41 -27.64 -17.71
CA SER A 51 -5.93 -26.33 -18.15
C SER A 51 -6.50 -25.29 -17.18
N SER A 52 -5.73 -24.90 -16.17
CA SER A 52 -6.02 -23.69 -15.40
C SER A 52 -5.85 -22.52 -16.36
N LEU A 53 -6.97 -21.92 -16.81
CA LEU A 53 -6.92 -20.76 -17.71
C LEU A 53 -6.14 -19.63 -17.01
N GLY A 54 -5.08 -19.17 -17.68
CA GLY A 54 -4.10 -18.22 -17.16
C GLY A 54 -4.33 -16.80 -17.68
N TRP A 55 -3.30 -15.96 -17.55
CA TRP A 55 -3.36 -14.56 -17.97
C TRP A 55 -3.60 -14.43 -19.49
N CYS A 56 -2.98 -15.31 -20.28
CA CYS A 56 -3.19 -15.39 -21.73
C CYS A 56 -4.63 -15.68 -22.15
N ASP A 57 -5.43 -16.31 -21.29
CA ASP A 57 -6.82 -16.63 -21.60
C ASP A 57 -7.79 -15.48 -21.31
N VAL A 58 -7.38 -14.45 -20.57
CA VAL A 58 -8.20 -13.26 -20.26
C VAL A 58 -7.77 -12.03 -21.07
N ASP A 59 -6.47 -11.83 -21.30
CA ASP A 59 -5.94 -10.77 -22.17
C ASP A 59 -4.83 -11.36 -23.08
N PRO A 60 -5.22 -11.88 -24.27
CA PRO A 60 -4.28 -12.41 -25.25
C PRO A 60 -3.26 -11.39 -25.76
N ASP A 61 -3.60 -10.09 -25.73
CA ASP A 61 -2.71 -9.01 -26.16
C ASP A 61 -1.61 -8.76 -25.10
N LEU A 62 -1.92 -8.87 -23.80
CA LEU A 62 -0.92 -8.81 -22.73
C LEU A 62 0.03 -10.01 -22.85
N CYS A 63 -0.52 -11.17 -23.19
CA CYS A 63 0.24 -12.38 -23.43
C CYS A 63 1.17 -12.26 -24.64
N ALA A 64 0.71 -11.65 -25.74
CA ALA A 64 1.56 -11.35 -26.89
C ALA A 64 2.66 -10.32 -26.57
N GLU A 65 2.41 -9.38 -25.64
CA GLU A 65 3.36 -8.33 -25.24
C GLU A 65 4.42 -8.83 -24.23
N PHE A 66 4.03 -9.65 -23.24
CA PHE A 66 4.90 -10.05 -22.12
C PHE A 66 5.10 -11.56 -21.94
N GLY A 67 4.16 -12.39 -22.40
CA GLY A 67 4.14 -13.84 -22.18
C GLY A 67 3.65 -14.28 -20.80
N GLU A 68 3.01 -15.46 -20.73
CA GLU A 68 2.39 -16.00 -19.50
C GLU A 68 3.36 -16.03 -18.30
N ILE A 69 4.61 -16.43 -18.50
CA ILE A 69 5.60 -16.58 -17.43
C ILE A 69 5.92 -15.25 -16.74
N GLU A 70 5.93 -14.14 -17.49
CA GLU A 70 6.15 -12.80 -16.93
C GLU A 70 4.87 -12.25 -16.29
N LEU A 71 3.70 -12.48 -16.92
CA LEU A 71 2.40 -12.07 -16.36
C LEU A 71 2.10 -12.74 -15.02
N ARG A 72 2.55 -13.98 -14.79
CA ARG A 72 2.44 -14.64 -13.48
C ARG A 72 3.15 -13.89 -12.34
N LYS A 73 4.13 -13.02 -12.63
CA LYS A 73 4.82 -12.20 -11.61
C LYS A 73 4.02 -10.98 -11.16
N VAL A 74 2.98 -10.61 -11.92
CA VAL A 74 2.09 -9.47 -11.62
C VAL A 74 1.39 -9.68 -10.29
N MET A 75 1.00 -10.91 -9.94
CA MET A 75 0.45 -11.20 -8.62
C MET A 75 1.55 -11.29 -7.58
N ASN A 76 1.65 -10.25 -6.76
CA ASN A 76 2.57 -10.26 -5.61
C ASN A 76 1.96 -11.00 -4.41
N TYR A 77 0.63 -11.02 -4.33
CA TYR A 77 -0.18 -11.86 -3.46
C TYR A 77 -1.60 -11.96 -4.07
N GLU A 78 -2.15 -13.17 -4.23
CA GLU A 78 -3.48 -13.37 -4.86
C GLU A 78 -4.66 -13.24 -3.89
N GLY A 79 -4.43 -13.48 -2.59
CA GLY A 79 -5.48 -13.57 -1.58
C GLY A 79 -6.46 -14.72 -1.78
N SER A 80 -7.42 -14.83 -0.85
CA SER A 80 -8.47 -15.85 -0.90
C SER A 80 -9.59 -15.52 -1.90
N GLY A 81 -9.58 -14.33 -2.51
CA GLY A 81 -10.57 -13.87 -3.48
C GLY A 81 -11.98 -13.56 -2.94
N HIS A 82 -12.33 -13.96 -1.71
CA HIS A 82 -13.69 -13.86 -1.16
C HIS A 82 -14.29 -12.43 -1.18
N GLY A 83 -13.48 -11.40 -0.91
CA GLY A 83 -13.94 -10.01 -0.96
C GLY A 83 -14.40 -9.62 -2.36
N LEU A 84 -13.54 -9.87 -3.35
CA LEU A 84 -13.79 -9.59 -4.76
C LEU A 84 -14.93 -10.47 -5.31
N ALA A 85 -15.01 -11.74 -4.91
CA ALA A 85 -16.10 -12.64 -5.30
C ALA A 85 -17.47 -12.17 -4.80
N ARG A 86 -17.57 -11.56 -3.59
CA ARG A 86 -18.82 -10.91 -3.14
C ARG A 86 -19.20 -9.71 -4.01
N PHE A 87 -18.23 -8.84 -4.32
CA PHE A 87 -18.42 -7.70 -5.21
C PHE A 87 -18.90 -8.14 -6.60
N LEU A 88 -18.22 -9.12 -7.21
CA LEU A 88 -18.58 -9.66 -8.53
C LEU A 88 -19.95 -10.35 -8.52
N ALA A 89 -20.31 -11.05 -7.44
CA ALA A 89 -21.64 -11.62 -7.28
C ALA A 89 -22.75 -10.55 -7.14
N LYS A 90 -22.46 -9.40 -6.50
CA LYS A 90 -23.36 -8.22 -6.48
C LYS A 90 -23.52 -7.64 -7.89
N ALA A 91 -22.42 -7.37 -8.58
CA ALA A 91 -22.43 -6.80 -9.93
C ALA A 91 -23.17 -7.68 -10.95
N ARG A 92 -22.97 -9.01 -10.91
CA ARG A 92 -23.68 -9.99 -11.76
C ARG A 92 -25.19 -10.02 -11.58
N GLN A 93 -25.71 -9.58 -10.43
CA GLN A 93 -27.15 -9.47 -10.19
C GLN A 93 -27.75 -8.18 -10.78
N GLY A 94 -26.96 -7.37 -11.50
CA GLY A 94 -27.39 -6.08 -12.04
C GLY A 94 -27.57 -5.00 -10.96
N GLN A 95 -27.07 -5.23 -9.75
CA GLN A 95 -27.10 -4.22 -8.69
C GLN A 95 -26.06 -3.13 -8.98
N GLY A 96 -26.42 -1.87 -8.75
CA GLY A 96 -25.48 -0.76 -8.81
C GLY A 96 -24.35 -0.93 -7.77
N PHE A 97 -23.15 -0.50 -8.13
CA PHE A 97 -21.97 -0.61 -7.29
C PHE A 97 -21.07 0.63 -7.38
N THR A 98 -20.29 0.87 -6.33
CA THR A 98 -19.35 2.00 -6.26
C THR A 98 -17.91 1.50 -6.17
N VAL A 99 -17.03 2.09 -7.00
CA VAL A 99 -15.57 1.87 -6.96
C VAL A 99 -14.90 3.14 -6.45
N GLY A 100 -14.09 3.01 -5.40
CA GLY A 100 -13.33 4.11 -4.78
C GLY A 100 -11.83 4.01 -5.04
N ALA A 101 -11.19 5.15 -5.24
CA ALA A 101 -9.73 5.29 -5.30
C ALA A 101 -9.33 6.74 -4.96
N LEU A 102 -8.14 6.96 -4.41
CA LEU A 102 -7.56 8.29 -4.20
C LEU A 102 -6.12 8.33 -4.71
N GLY A 103 -5.84 9.25 -5.65
CA GLY A 103 -4.51 9.42 -6.23
C GLY A 103 -3.73 10.60 -5.63
N GLY A 104 -2.40 10.43 -5.48
CA GLY A 104 -1.51 11.49 -5.02
C GLY A 104 -1.73 11.87 -3.55
N SER A 105 -1.80 10.88 -2.67
CA SER A 105 -1.87 11.02 -1.22
C SER A 105 -1.18 9.82 -0.56
N GLY A 106 -0.66 10.00 0.66
CA GLY A 106 -0.13 8.92 1.49
C GLY A 106 -1.22 8.25 2.33
N SER A 107 -0.92 7.07 2.85
CA SER A 107 -1.78 6.36 3.80
C SER A 107 -1.95 7.15 5.11
N ASP A 108 -0.96 7.94 5.50
CA ASP A 108 -0.97 8.79 6.71
C ASP A 108 -2.14 9.78 6.72
N TYR A 109 -2.45 10.36 5.55
CA TYR A 109 -3.66 11.15 5.32
C TYR A 109 -4.88 10.27 5.04
N PHE A 110 -4.76 9.32 4.10
CA PHE A 110 -5.94 8.62 3.56
C PHE A 110 -6.62 7.73 4.60
N ALA A 111 -5.86 7.08 5.50
CA ALA A 111 -6.39 6.23 6.58
C ALA A 111 -7.41 6.98 7.48
N MET A 112 -7.20 8.27 7.71
CA MET A 112 -8.04 9.11 8.59
C MET A 112 -9.00 10.03 7.83
N CYS A 113 -8.77 10.24 6.54
CA CYS A 113 -9.56 11.15 5.70
C CYS A 113 -10.38 10.48 4.58
N PHE A 114 -10.35 9.15 4.40
CA PHE A 114 -10.95 8.50 3.23
C PHE A 114 -12.44 8.81 3.01
N GLY A 115 -13.22 9.02 4.07
CA GLY A 115 -14.66 9.34 3.99
C GLY A 115 -14.99 10.64 3.24
N HIS A 116 -13.98 11.49 2.97
CA HIS A 116 -14.11 12.67 2.10
C HIS A 116 -13.93 12.37 0.60
N HIS A 117 -13.40 11.20 0.26
CA HIS A 117 -12.96 10.83 -1.10
C HIS A 117 -13.69 9.60 -1.65
N ILE A 118 -14.07 8.68 -0.79
CA ILE A 118 -14.87 7.48 -1.10
C ILE A 118 -16.03 7.38 -0.11
N PRO A 119 -17.22 6.93 -0.52
CA PRO A 119 -18.35 6.81 0.40
C PRO A 119 -18.22 5.57 1.29
N GLU A 120 -18.85 5.59 2.47
CA GLU A 120 -18.82 4.46 3.42
C GLU A 120 -19.51 3.19 2.89
N ASP A 121 -20.36 3.33 1.87
CA ASP A 121 -21.08 2.24 1.20
C ASP A 121 -20.36 1.72 -0.06
N VAL A 122 -19.10 2.09 -0.27
CA VAL A 122 -18.25 1.61 -1.37
C VAL A 122 -18.17 0.07 -1.41
N ASP A 123 -18.10 -0.50 -2.62
CA ASP A 123 -18.08 -1.96 -2.83
C ASP A 123 -16.70 -2.49 -3.26
N LEU A 124 -15.89 -1.67 -3.93
CA LEU A 124 -14.52 -1.99 -4.34
C LEU A 124 -13.63 -0.76 -4.09
N VAL A 125 -12.47 -0.94 -3.46
CA VAL A 125 -11.47 0.10 -3.27
C VAL A 125 -10.15 -0.31 -3.91
N LEU A 126 -9.61 0.54 -4.78
CA LEU A 126 -8.27 0.42 -5.34
C LEU A 126 -7.31 1.30 -4.52
N VAL A 127 -6.26 0.71 -3.98
CA VAL A 127 -5.30 1.39 -3.09
C VAL A 127 -3.92 1.40 -3.73
N ASP A 128 -3.32 2.58 -3.94
CA ASP A 128 -1.93 2.76 -4.36
C ASP A 128 -1.25 3.84 -3.50
N MET A 129 -0.48 3.40 -2.52
CA MET A 129 0.20 4.28 -1.55
C MET A 129 1.73 4.12 -1.58
N ALA A 130 2.25 3.19 -2.39
CA ALA A 130 3.65 2.76 -2.38
C ALA A 130 4.65 3.91 -2.59
N ILE A 131 4.30 4.88 -3.43
CA ILE A 131 5.15 6.03 -3.78
C ILE A 131 5.14 7.12 -2.70
N ASN A 132 3.99 7.35 -2.06
CA ASN A 132 3.82 8.47 -1.13
C ASN A 132 4.25 8.11 0.29
N ASP A 133 4.08 6.85 0.68
CA ASP A 133 4.49 6.35 2.00
C ASP A 133 6.02 6.15 2.10
N GLY A 134 6.66 5.85 0.98
CA GLY A 134 8.10 5.55 0.90
C GLY A 134 8.48 4.25 1.62
N PHE A 135 9.76 3.85 1.53
CA PHE A 135 10.25 2.67 2.27
C PHE A 135 10.48 3.01 3.76
N LEU A 136 9.38 3.25 4.49
CA LEU A 136 9.37 3.74 5.87
C LEU A 136 8.35 2.97 6.71
N GLU A 137 8.75 2.57 7.92
CA GLU A 137 7.90 1.83 8.88
C GLU A 137 6.60 2.57 9.20
N ARG A 138 6.66 3.88 9.48
CA ARG A 138 5.47 4.74 9.68
C ARG A 138 4.46 4.72 8.51
N GLY A 139 4.97 4.52 7.29
CA GLY A 139 4.16 4.45 6.08
C GLY A 139 3.40 3.13 6.05
N ALA A 140 4.11 2.04 6.38
CA ALA A 140 3.53 0.71 6.56
C ALA A 140 2.51 0.66 7.73
N GLU A 141 2.77 1.30 8.87
CA GLU A 141 1.80 1.45 9.97
C GLU A 141 0.52 2.18 9.52
N SER A 142 0.68 3.26 8.75
CA SER A 142 -0.43 4.04 8.21
C SER A 142 -1.22 3.26 7.14
N TYR A 143 -0.53 2.49 6.30
CA TYR A 143 -1.12 1.61 5.30
C TYR A 143 -1.91 0.47 5.95
N GLU A 144 -1.38 -0.13 7.02
CA GLU A 144 -2.11 -1.09 7.86
C GLU A 144 -3.38 -0.47 8.45
N MET A 145 -3.29 0.75 9.00
CA MET A 145 -4.46 1.47 9.52
C MET A 145 -5.52 1.73 8.44
N LEU A 146 -5.10 2.14 7.23
CA LEU A 146 -5.98 2.30 6.08
C LEU A 146 -6.72 1.00 5.75
N LEU A 147 -5.99 -0.12 5.57
CA LEU A 147 -6.61 -1.41 5.26
C LEU A 147 -7.61 -1.84 6.34
N ARG A 148 -7.24 -1.70 7.63
CA ARG A 148 -8.14 -2.03 8.75
C ARG A 148 -9.42 -1.20 8.71
N HIS A 149 -9.35 0.10 8.38
CA HIS A 149 -10.54 0.94 8.29
C HIS A 149 -11.42 0.56 7.09
N LEU A 150 -10.83 0.40 5.90
CA LEU A 150 -11.57 0.03 4.68
C LEU A 150 -12.29 -1.32 4.82
N LEU A 151 -11.59 -2.33 5.35
CA LEU A 151 -12.12 -3.69 5.51
C LEU A 151 -13.11 -3.81 6.68
N ALA A 152 -13.14 -2.82 7.59
CA ALA A 152 -14.14 -2.70 8.66
C ALA A 152 -15.42 -1.93 8.25
N LEU A 153 -15.48 -1.37 7.04
CA LEU A 153 -16.66 -0.64 6.54
C LEU A 153 -17.92 -1.53 6.47
N PRO A 154 -19.12 -0.96 6.63
CA PRO A 154 -20.37 -1.74 6.71
C PRO A 154 -20.63 -2.66 5.51
N ASN A 155 -20.33 -2.20 4.30
CA ASN A 155 -20.52 -2.98 3.07
C ASN A 155 -19.41 -4.03 2.82
N ARG A 156 -18.37 -4.07 3.67
CA ARG A 156 -17.23 -5.01 3.59
C ARG A 156 -16.63 -5.07 2.18
N PRO A 157 -16.16 -3.93 1.65
CA PRO A 157 -15.70 -3.81 0.27
C PRO A 157 -14.64 -4.82 -0.09
N ALA A 158 -14.57 -5.16 -1.38
CA ALA A 158 -13.35 -5.71 -1.96
C ALA A 158 -12.25 -4.63 -1.89
N VAL A 159 -11.02 -5.00 -1.55
CA VAL A 159 -9.87 -4.11 -1.61
C VAL A 159 -8.83 -4.77 -2.52
N ILE A 160 -8.27 -4.00 -3.45
CA ILE A 160 -7.15 -4.43 -4.30
C ILE A 160 -6.03 -3.41 -4.10
N ASN A 161 -4.87 -3.89 -3.68
CA ASN A 161 -3.66 -3.10 -3.63
C ASN A 161 -3.00 -3.07 -5.02
N LEU A 162 -2.68 -1.89 -5.52
CA LEU A 162 -1.94 -1.68 -6.76
C LEU A 162 -0.53 -1.25 -6.38
N GLN A 163 0.48 -2.02 -6.77
CA GLN A 163 1.87 -1.69 -6.48
C GLN A 163 2.50 -0.98 -7.69
N VAL A 164 2.38 0.34 -7.68
CA VAL A 164 3.18 1.24 -8.52
C VAL A 164 4.58 1.40 -7.91
N PHE A 165 5.56 1.76 -8.74
CA PHE A 165 6.94 2.00 -8.36
C PHE A 165 7.52 3.16 -9.17
N ALA A 166 8.64 3.68 -8.73
CA ALA A 166 9.36 4.79 -9.33
C ALA A 166 10.86 4.58 -9.18
N LEU A 167 11.67 5.25 -10.01
CA LEU A 167 13.12 5.09 -10.04
C LEU A 167 13.88 6.33 -9.54
N MET A 168 13.21 7.47 -9.34
CA MET A 168 13.88 8.73 -8.94
C MET A 168 14.37 8.76 -7.48
N PHE A 169 13.90 7.82 -6.65
CA PHE A 169 14.18 7.76 -5.23
C PHE A 169 15.62 7.30 -4.93
N GLN A 170 16.08 7.49 -3.69
CA GLN A 170 17.41 7.02 -3.25
C GLN A 170 17.54 5.48 -3.34
N THR A 171 16.43 4.75 -3.36
CA THR A 171 16.34 3.30 -3.48
C THR A 171 15.24 2.90 -4.46
N ILE A 172 15.42 1.77 -5.17
CA ILE A 172 14.37 1.15 -6.00
C ILE A 172 13.25 0.54 -5.14
N ALA A 173 13.54 0.26 -3.86
CA ALA A 173 12.54 -0.12 -2.87
C ALA A 173 11.69 1.10 -2.48
N THR A 174 10.38 0.90 -2.38
CA THR A 174 9.36 1.91 -2.03
C THR A 174 8.41 1.33 -0.97
N GLY A 175 7.38 2.06 -0.54
CA GLY A 175 6.42 1.56 0.45
C GLY A 175 5.79 0.22 0.03
N GLY A 176 5.57 0.01 -1.26
CA GLY A 176 5.04 -1.22 -1.83
C GLY A 176 5.80 -2.50 -1.44
N ASP A 177 7.12 -2.41 -1.22
CA ASP A 177 7.95 -3.53 -0.78
C ASP A 177 7.68 -3.94 0.68
N ILE A 178 7.26 -3.00 1.55
CA ILE A 178 6.83 -3.28 2.93
C ILE A 178 5.34 -3.61 2.98
N HIS A 179 4.53 -2.90 2.19
CA HIS A 179 3.08 -3.07 2.13
C HIS A 179 2.68 -4.50 1.77
N GLN A 180 3.46 -5.24 0.95
CA GLN A 180 3.20 -6.63 0.60
C GLN A 180 2.98 -7.54 1.82
N GLY A 181 3.80 -7.41 2.87
CA GLY A 181 3.66 -8.23 4.09
C GLY A 181 2.34 -7.98 4.79
N ILE A 182 1.93 -6.71 4.85
CA ILE A 182 0.67 -6.25 5.43
C ILE A 182 -0.52 -6.67 4.56
N SER A 183 -0.47 -6.49 3.25
CA SER A 183 -1.53 -6.92 2.33
C SER A 183 -1.75 -8.44 2.44
N SER A 184 -0.68 -9.22 2.57
CA SER A 184 -0.77 -10.67 2.80
C SER A 184 -1.39 -11.01 4.16
N TYR A 185 -1.06 -10.25 5.21
CA TYR A 185 -1.63 -10.41 6.55
C TYR A 185 -3.16 -10.18 6.57
N TYR A 186 -3.64 -9.17 5.83
CA TYR A 186 -5.06 -8.79 5.76
C TYR A 186 -5.84 -9.43 4.60
N ASP A 187 -5.26 -10.42 3.91
CA ASP A 187 -5.86 -11.12 2.77
C ASP A 187 -6.26 -10.18 1.59
N VAL A 188 -5.47 -9.13 1.36
CA VAL A 188 -5.67 -8.13 0.31
C VAL A 188 -4.83 -8.45 -0.92
N PRO A 189 -5.42 -8.79 -2.09
CA PRO A 189 -4.66 -9.04 -3.32
C PRO A 189 -3.82 -7.84 -3.74
N THR A 190 -2.62 -8.11 -4.27
CA THR A 190 -1.70 -7.09 -4.77
C THR A 190 -1.33 -7.34 -6.24
N VAL A 191 -1.76 -6.42 -7.11
CA VAL A 191 -1.43 -6.37 -8.54
C VAL A 191 -0.20 -5.45 -8.71
N SER A 192 0.91 -5.99 -9.21
CA SER A 192 2.21 -5.32 -9.22
C SER A 192 2.70 -4.98 -10.62
N LEU A 193 2.67 -3.69 -10.94
CA LEU A 193 3.34 -3.15 -12.13
C LEU A 193 4.86 -3.29 -12.01
N ARG A 194 5.38 -3.17 -10.78
CA ARG A 194 6.81 -3.29 -10.46
C ARG A 194 7.38 -4.65 -10.84
N ASN A 195 6.73 -5.74 -10.43
CA ASN A 195 7.25 -7.09 -10.63
C ASN A 195 7.33 -7.47 -12.12
N LEU A 196 6.45 -6.91 -12.96
CA LEU A 196 6.50 -7.06 -14.41
C LEU A 196 7.55 -6.15 -15.07
N LEU A 197 7.50 -4.84 -14.80
CA LEU A 197 8.31 -3.86 -15.54
C LEU A 197 9.75 -3.74 -15.04
N LEU A 198 10.02 -3.88 -13.74
CA LEU A 198 11.37 -3.64 -13.20
C LEU A 198 12.44 -4.56 -13.83
N PRO A 199 12.20 -5.89 -14.00
CA PRO A 199 13.15 -6.75 -14.71
C PRO A 199 13.41 -6.31 -16.16
N ILE A 200 12.35 -5.85 -16.86
CA ILE A 200 12.44 -5.39 -18.25
C ILE A 200 13.25 -4.09 -18.33
N ILE A 201 13.03 -3.14 -17.41
CA ILE A 201 13.81 -1.89 -17.31
C ILE A 201 15.30 -2.18 -17.05
N LEU A 202 15.60 -3.13 -16.16
CA LEU A 202 16.99 -3.48 -15.82
C LEU A 202 17.72 -4.19 -16.98
N GLN A 203 16.99 -4.81 -17.91
CA GLN A 203 17.56 -5.41 -19.13
C GLN A 203 17.62 -4.43 -20.31
N ASN A 204 16.64 -3.53 -20.43
CA ASN A 204 16.55 -2.54 -21.49
C ASN A 204 15.93 -1.24 -20.95
N SER A 205 16.80 -0.37 -20.43
CA SER A 205 16.40 0.89 -19.79
C SER A 205 15.65 1.82 -20.73
N SER A 206 16.09 1.95 -21.98
CA SER A 206 15.45 2.82 -22.99
C SER A 206 14.02 2.40 -23.35
N TYR A 207 13.73 1.08 -23.41
CA TYR A 207 12.36 0.60 -23.59
C TYR A 207 11.55 0.75 -22.30
N GLY A 208 12.11 0.32 -21.17
CA GLY A 208 11.44 0.32 -19.88
C GLY A 208 11.08 1.72 -19.37
N ILE A 209 11.90 2.73 -19.64
CA ILE A 209 11.64 4.11 -19.21
C ILE A 209 10.48 4.78 -19.97
N SER A 210 10.02 4.21 -21.10
CA SER A 210 8.81 4.68 -21.80
C SER A 210 7.51 4.53 -20.98
N TYR A 211 7.55 3.72 -19.92
CA TYR A 211 6.47 3.59 -18.95
C TYR A 211 6.47 4.69 -17.87
N PHE A 212 7.44 5.62 -17.90
CA PHE A 212 7.55 6.77 -17.00
C PHE A 212 7.39 8.10 -17.74
N ASP A 213 6.81 9.07 -17.05
CA ASP A 213 6.39 10.34 -17.63
C ASP A 213 7.58 11.30 -17.77
N HIS A 214 7.88 11.68 -19.02
CA HIS A 214 8.91 12.68 -19.34
C HIS A 214 8.33 13.93 -20.03
N PRO A 215 7.27 14.59 -19.52
CA PRO A 215 6.73 15.78 -20.16
C PRO A 215 7.76 16.93 -20.19
N PRO A 216 7.88 17.67 -21.30
CA PRO A 216 8.63 18.91 -21.34
C PRO A 216 8.17 19.87 -20.23
N GLY A 217 9.10 20.31 -19.38
CA GLY A 217 8.82 21.20 -18.26
C GLY A 217 8.50 20.52 -16.92
N THR A 218 8.59 19.18 -16.82
CA THR A 218 8.60 18.53 -15.50
C THR A 218 9.77 19.04 -14.65
N LYS A 219 9.56 19.17 -13.34
CA LYS A 219 10.53 19.69 -12.36
C LYS A 219 10.98 18.66 -11.33
N GLU A 220 10.30 17.53 -11.25
CA GLU A 220 10.70 16.38 -10.43
C GLU A 220 11.48 15.43 -11.32
N LEU A 221 12.78 15.72 -11.43
CA LEU A 221 13.75 14.95 -12.19
C LEU A 221 14.66 14.17 -11.25
N ASP A 222 15.06 12.97 -11.66
CA ASP A 222 16.13 12.21 -11.01
C ASP A 222 17.53 12.78 -11.34
N ARG A 223 18.56 12.12 -10.84
CA ARG A 223 19.97 12.55 -10.99
C ARG A 223 20.46 12.57 -12.44
N GLU A 224 19.82 11.81 -13.33
CA GLU A 224 20.16 11.74 -14.76
C GLU A 224 19.29 12.70 -15.59
N GLY A 225 18.44 13.50 -14.94
CA GLY A 225 17.54 14.45 -15.61
C GLY A 225 16.27 13.80 -16.17
N LEU A 226 15.86 12.65 -15.62
CA LEU A 226 14.74 11.85 -16.12
C LEU A 226 13.54 11.89 -15.16
N GLY A 227 12.32 11.85 -15.70
CA GLY A 227 11.05 12.06 -14.99
C GLY A 227 10.51 10.80 -14.30
N THR A 228 11.38 9.99 -13.70
CA THR A 228 11.07 8.60 -13.31
C THR A 228 10.23 8.44 -12.04
N ARG A 229 9.44 9.46 -11.67
CA ARG A 229 8.47 9.41 -10.55
C ARG A 229 7.11 8.89 -10.95
N HIS A 230 6.56 9.48 -12.01
CA HIS A 230 5.19 9.28 -12.43
C HIS A 230 5.18 8.27 -13.57
N ILE A 231 4.24 7.33 -13.55
CA ILE A 231 4.06 6.43 -14.69
C ILE A 231 3.38 7.18 -15.83
N SER A 232 3.80 6.92 -17.07
CA SER A 232 3.24 7.59 -18.23
C SER A 232 1.82 7.10 -18.54
N ALA A 233 1.14 7.72 -19.50
CA ALA A 233 -0.13 7.19 -20.02
C ALA A 233 -0.03 5.70 -20.45
N LYS A 234 1.15 5.26 -20.92
CA LYS A 234 1.44 3.84 -21.23
C LYS A 234 1.49 2.99 -19.96
N GLY A 235 2.15 3.46 -18.90
CA GLY A 235 2.20 2.79 -17.60
C GLY A 235 0.83 2.70 -16.90
N HIS A 236 0.06 3.79 -16.93
CA HIS A 236 -1.33 3.79 -16.45
C HIS A 236 -2.22 2.81 -17.23
N GLY A 237 -2.12 2.81 -18.58
CA GLY A 237 -2.86 1.85 -19.42
C GLY A 237 -2.50 0.40 -19.13
N LEU A 238 -1.22 0.10 -18.92
CA LEU A 238 -0.76 -1.24 -18.54
C LEU A 238 -1.29 -1.64 -17.15
N LEU A 239 -1.16 -0.81 -16.13
CA LEU A 239 -1.69 -1.09 -14.79
C LEU A 239 -3.20 -1.37 -14.81
N GLY A 240 -3.95 -0.61 -15.62
CA GLY A 240 -5.38 -0.84 -15.84
C GLY A 240 -5.67 -2.20 -16.46
N ARG A 241 -4.96 -2.58 -17.55
CA ARG A 241 -5.09 -3.90 -18.18
C ARG A 241 -4.74 -5.04 -17.23
N LEU A 242 -3.65 -4.93 -16.48
CA LEU A 242 -3.24 -5.92 -15.48
C LEU A 242 -4.30 -6.11 -14.39
N THR A 243 -4.91 -5.01 -13.93
CA THR A 243 -5.97 -5.05 -12.92
C THR A 243 -7.26 -5.67 -13.47
N ASN A 244 -7.63 -5.34 -14.71
CA ASN A 244 -8.80 -5.92 -15.39
C ASN A 244 -8.61 -7.43 -15.63
N ALA A 245 -7.47 -7.85 -16.17
CA ALA A 245 -7.15 -9.27 -16.38
C ALA A 245 -7.17 -10.07 -15.05
N PHE A 246 -6.67 -9.49 -13.95
CA PHE A 246 -6.84 -10.09 -12.62
C PHE A 246 -8.32 -10.23 -12.24
N ILE A 247 -9.14 -9.19 -12.44
CA ILE A 247 -10.59 -9.25 -12.16
C ILE A 247 -11.29 -10.31 -13.03
N ASP A 248 -10.92 -10.44 -14.31
CA ASP A 248 -11.47 -11.44 -15.24
C ASP A 248 -11.13 -12.88 -14.85
N LEU A 249 -9.94 -13.13 -14.30
CA LEU A 249 -9.60 -14.42 -13.67
C LEU A 249 -10.53 -14.72 -12.48
N ARG A 250 -10.77 -13.72 -11.63
CA ARG A 250 -11.62 -13.85 -10.44
C ARG A 250 -13.12 -13.96 -10.78
N ILE A 251 -13.55 -13.41 -11.93
CA ILE A 251 -14.86 -13.64 -12.56
C ILE A 251 -15.02 -15.12 -12.92
N ARG A 252 -13.99 -15.77 -13.47
CA ARG A 252 -14.01 -17.20 -13.82
C ARG A 252 -13.98 -18.12 -12.60
N ASP A 253 -13.27 -17.75 -11.54
CA ASP A 253 -13.34 -18.47 -10.26
C ASP A 253 -14.76 -18.48 -9.69
N LEU A 254 -15.51 -17.39 -9.89
CA LEU A 254 -16.92 -17.32 -9.52
C LEU A 254 -17.82 -18.16 -10.44
N ASP A 255 -17.55 -18.23 -11.75
CA ASP A 255 -18.29 -19.07 -12.71
C ASP A 255 -18.08 -20.58 -12.53
N THR A 256 -16.85 -20.99 -12.22
CA THR A 256 -16.51 -22.39 -11.92
C THR A 256 -17.04 -22.85 -10.56
N GLY A 257 -17.61 -21.94 -9.78
CA GLY A 257 -18.20 -22.23 -8.48
C GLY A 257 -17.16 -22.43 -7.37
N LEU A 258 -15.93 -21.93 -7.51
CA LEU A 258 -14.83 -22.10 -6.55
C LEU A 258 -15.24 -21.74 -5.12
N TYR A 259 -16.04 -20.67 -4.96
CA TYR A 259 -16.53 -20.17 -3.68
C TYR A 259 -17.80 -20.87 -3.16
N GLY A 260 -18.43 -21.72 -3.98
CA GLY A 260 -19.60 -22.54 -3.65
C GLY A 260 -20.70 -21.81 -2.84
N ALA A 261 -21.21 -22.51 -1.82
CA ALA A 261 -22.09 -21.91 -0.82
C ALA A 261 -21.31 -21.07 0.23
N GLU A 262 -19.98 -21.20 0.28
CA GLU A 262 -19.13 -20.54 1.28
C GLU A 262 -19.10 -19.02 1.14
N LEU A 263 -19.39 -18.47 -0.04
CA LEU A 263 -19.47 -17.02 -0.27
C LEU A 263 -20.43 -16.28 0.71
N LYS A 264 -21.40 -17.00 1.30
CA LYS A 264 -22.32 -16.47 2.32
C LYS A 264 -21.95 -16.81 3.77
N SER A 265 -21.20 -17.89 4.02
CA SER A 265 -20.91 -18.39 5.37
C SER A 265 -19.48 -18.12 5.83
N ARG A 266 -18.53 -18.08 4.90
CA ARG A 266 -17.14 -17.74 5.16
C ARG A 266 -17.01 -16.23 5.12
N LEU A 267 -17.27 -15.61 6.27
CA LEU A 267 -16.70 -14.31 6.56
C LEU A 267 -15.21 -14.42 6.24
N VAL A 268 -14.70 -13.62 5.27
CA VAL A 268 -13.27 -13.23 5.25
C VAL A 268 -12.93 -12.95 6.69
N PRO A 269 -12.01 -13.71 7.33
CA PRO A 269 -11.93 -13.87 8.77
C PRO A 269 -12.07 -12.49 9.37
N GLU A 270 -13.25 -12.23 9.98
CA GLU A 270 -13.69 -10.86 10.29
C GLU A 270 -12.52 -10.19 10.98
N ILE A 271 -11.87 -9.17 10.37
CA ILE A 271 -10.59 -8.66 10.89
C ILE A 271 -10.80 -8.48 12.39
N PRO A 272 -10.25 -9.38 13.22
CA PRO A 272 -10.79 -9.47 14.55
C PRO A 272 -10.47 -8.14 15.19
N ARG A 273 -11.48 -7.46 15.73
CA ARG A 273 -11.25 -6.08 16.19
C ARG A 273 -10.21 -6.06 17.32
N GLY A 274 -9.98 -7.21 17.98
CA GLY A 274 -8.84 -7.54 18.84
C GLY A 274 -7.78 -8.49 18.24
N GLN A 275 -7.50 -8.47 16.93
CA GLN A 275 -6.31 -9.11 16.33
C GLN A 275 -5.15 -8.11 16.29
N ILE A 276 -3.99 -8.63 16.70
CA ILE A 276 -2.64 -8.09 16.64
C ILE A 276 -2.36 -7.46 15.26
N ARG A 277 -1.77 -6.26 15.22
CA ARG A 277 -1.25 -5.64 13.98
C ARG A 277 -0.07 -6.43 13.40
N ALA A 278 0.10 -6.38 12.09
CA ALA A 278 1.24 -6.96 11.39
C ALA A 278 2.59 -6.42 11.90
N LEU A 279 2.62 -5.16 12.35
CA LEU A 279 3.82 -4.48 12.85
C LEU A 279 3.95 -4.42 14.39
N GLN A 280 3.04 -5.03 15.17
CA GLN A 280 3.15 -5.00 16.64
C GLN A 280 3.71 -6.31 17.23
N HIS A 281 4.16 -6.24 18.49
CA HIS A 281 4.56 -7.42 19.25
C HIS A 281 3.38 -8.37 19.48
N PHE A 282 3.60 -9.68 19.34
CA PHE A 282 2.57 -10.69 19.56
C PHE A 282 2.04 -10.65 21.01
N ASN A 283 0.75 -10.36 21.18
CA ASN A 283 0.06 -10.38 22.46
C ASN A 283 -1.39 -10.86 22.29
N SER A 284 -1.68 -12.09 22.72
CA SER A 284 -2.99 -12.72 22.56
C SER A 284 -4.11 -12.15 23.45
N TYR A 285 -3.78 -11.20 24.34
CA TYR A 285 -4.72 -10.56 25.26
C TYR A 285 -4.99 -9.09 24.92
N GLU A 286 -4.29 -8.55 23.92
CA GLU A 286 -4.38 -7.14 23.55
C GLU A 286 -5.61 -6.87 22.68
N VAL A 287 -6.48 -5.98 23.16
CA VAL A 287 -7.61 -5.49 22.38
C VAL A 287 -7.22 -4.15 21.78
N ILE A 288 -7.01 -4.13 20.46
CA ILE A 288 -6.67 -2.90 19.75
C ILE A 288 -7.92 -2.01 19.68
N PRO A 289 -7.88 -0.76 20.17
CA PRO A 289 -9.00 0.16 20.01
C PRO A 289 -9.22 0.44 18.51
N THR A 290 -10.49 0.46 18.10
CA THR A 290 -10.86 0.94 16.76
C THR A 290 -10.88 2.46 16.80
N ILE A 291 -9.93 3.10 16.13
CA ILE A 291 -9.86 4.56 16.02
C ILE A 291 -10.79 4.99 14.88
N PRO A 292 -11.84 5.79 15.13
CA PRO A 292 -12.71 6.25 14.04
C PRO A 292 -11.94 7.19 13.10
N PRO A 293 -11.98 7.00 11.78
CA PRO A 293 -11.29 7.86 10.81
C PRO A 293 -11.94 9.24 10.78
N LYS A 294 -11.35 10.21 11.49
CA LYS A 294 -11.83 11.59 11.57
C LYS A 294 -10.75 12.57 11.14
N CYS A 295 -11.10 13.45 10.22
CA CYS A 295 -10.27 14.59 9.88
C CYS A 295 -11.08 15.77 9.33
N LEU A 296 -10.54 16.97 9.48
CA LEU A 296 -10.97 18.19 8.81
C LEU A 296 -10.05 18.40 7.60
N SER A 297 -10.56 18.33 6.37
CA SER A 297 -9.73 18.40 5.16
C SER A 297 -10.03 19.63 4.29
N ALA A 298 -8.98 20.27 3.75
CA ALA A 298 -9.10 21.32 2.75
C ALA A 298 -9.72 20.81 1.42
N HIS A 299 -9.64 19.51 1.16
CA HIS A 299 -10.24 18.87 -0.01
C HIS A 299 -11.75 18.56 0.16
N SER A 300 -12.28 18.65 1.37
CA SER A 300 -13.67 18.27 1.67
C SER A 300 -14.66 19.44 1.59
N ARG A 301 -15.93 19.13 1.34
CA ARG A 301 -17.07 20.03 1.53
C ARG A 301 -17.73 19.90 2.92
N SER A 302 -17.51 18.80 3.65
CA SER A 302 -17.99 18.61 5.02
C SER A 302 -17.46 17.28 5.62
N PRO A 303 -16.91 17.29 6.86
CA PRO A 303 -16.37 18.44 7.56
C PRO A 303 -15.12 19.01 6.84
N THR A 304 -15.21 20.27 6.43
CA THR A 304 -14.10 21.01 5.80
C THR A 304 -13.12 21.54 6.84
N LEU A 305 -11.87 21.74 6.44
CA LEU A 305 -10.87 22.49 7.20
C LEU A 305 -11.24 23.99 7.28
N ILE A 306 -12.10 24.33 8.24
CA ILE A 306 -12.51 25.72 8.53
C ILE A 306 -11.86 26.16 9.84
N PRO A 307 -11.06 27.25 9.84
CA PRO A 307 -10.49 27.78 11.08
C PRO A 307 -11.54 28.45 11.98
N SER A 308 -11.39 28.31 13.29
CA SER A 308 -12.09 29.12 14.30
C SER A 308 -11.43 30.49 14.48
N ILE A 309 -10.11 30.56 14.28
CA ILE A 309 -9.35 31.82 14.18
C ILE A 309 -8.55 31.80 12.88
N ASN A 310 -8.60 32.88 12.10
CA ASN A 310 -7.74 33.07 10.93
C ASN A 310 -7.20 34.50 10.88
N LYS A 311 -5.87 34.63 10.87
CA LYS A 311 -5.12 35.86 10.66
C LYS A 311 -4.01 35.58 9.64
N GLY A 312 -4.26 35.94 8.37
CA GLY A 312 -3.25 35.84 7.29
C GLY A 312 -3.27 34.53 6.48
N TRP A 313 -4.17 33.59 6.77
CA TRP A 313 -4.30 32.34 6.02
C TRP A 313 -5.44 32.40 4.97
N ARG A 314 -5.27 31.76 3.82
CA ARG A 314 -6.20 31.78 2.68
C ARG A 314 -6.28 30.43 1.97
N GLU A 315 -7.38 30.13 1.27
CA GLU A 315 -7.44 28.95 0.40
C GLU A 315 -6.54 29.15 -0.84
N LEU A 316 -5.80 28.10 -1.21
CA LEU A 316 -5.13 27.97 -2.50
C LEU A 316 -5.66 26.71 -3.20
N ILE A 317 -6.11 26.86 -4.45
CA ILE A 317 -6.42 25.75 -5.34
C ILE A 317 -5.29 25.64 -6.37
N ALA A 318 -4.69 24.45 -6.49
CA ALA A 318 -3.63 24.14 -7.43
C ALA A 318 -3.96 22.82 -8.15
N GLY A 319 -4.55 22.92 -9.34
CA GLY A 319 -5.11 21.76 -10.05
C GLY A 319 -6.33 21.19 -9.33
N ASP A 320 -6.31 19.89 -9.04
CA ASP A 320 -7.30 19.19 -8.20
C ASP A 320 -7.04 19.36 -6.69
N LYS A 321 -5.86 19.87 -6.30
CA LYS A 321 -5.47 19.96 -4.89
C LYS A 321 -5.89 21.30 -4.26
N LYS A 322 -6.27 21.23 -2.98
CA LYS A 322 -6.66 22.37 -2.16
C LYS A 322 -5.80 22.44 -0.90
N TYR A 323 -5.43 23.65 -0.50
CA TYR A 323 -4.61 23.91 0.68
C TYR A 323 -5.14 25.13 1.42
N LEU A 324 -4.98 25.16 2.74
CA LEU A 324 -4.98 26.42 3.48
C LEU A 324 -3.53 26.91 3.59
N ILE A 325 -3.25 28.12 3.10
CA ILE A 325 -1.89 28.65 3.00
C ILE A 325 -1.70 29.97 3.74
N ALA A 326 -0.47 30.22 4.21
CA ALA A 326 0.02 31.53 4.58
C ALA A 326 1.45 31.72 4.05
N ASP A 327 1.84 32.97 3.81
CA ASP A 327 3.16 33.36 3.28
C ASP A 327 3.75 34.60 3.98
N GLN A 328 3.07 35.13 4.99
CA GLN A 328 3.52 36.24 5.82
C GLN A 328 3.84 35.75 7.24
N PRO A 329 5.09 35.83 7.72
CA PRO A 329 5.44 35.54 9.11
C PRO A 329 4.54 36.25 10.13
N GLY A 330 4.26 35.57 11.24
CA GLY A 330 3.27 35.99 12.24
C GLY A 330 1.81 35.72 11.86
N SER A 331 1.53 35.11 10.71
CA SER A 331 0.18 34.63 10.37
C SER A 331 -0.23 33.47 11.29
N ILE A 332 -1.43 33.54 11.87
CA ILE A 332 -1.95 32.59 12.86
C ILE A 332 -3.27 31.97 12.36
N VAL A 333 -3.41 30.67 12.55
CA VAL A 333 -4.64 29.91 12.31
C VAL A 333 -4.94 29.03 13.53
N SER A 334 -6.21 28.85 13.86
CA SER A 334 -6.64 27.89 14.89
C SER A 334 -7.84 27.07 14.43
N PHE A 335 -7.91 25.82 14.88
CA PHE A 335 -8.96 24.86 14.55
C PHE A 335 -9.51 24.24 15.84
N ASP A 336 -10.82 24.36 16.04
CA ASP A 336 -11.51 23.68 17.14
C ASP A 336 -11.69 22.20 16.77
N PHE A 337 -11.38 21.30 17.70
CA PHE A 337 -11.48 19.88 17.47
C PHE A 337 -11.90 19.12 18.72
N VAL A 338 -12.50 17.95 18.51
CA VAL A 338 -12.82 16.98 19.56
C VAL A 338 -12.03 15.71 19.28
N THR A 339 -11.30 15.21 20.26
CA THR A 339 -10.61 13.91 20.20
C THR A 339 -11.15 12.94 21.25
N ALA A 340 -10.98 11.65 21.00
CA ALA A 340 -11.32 10.56 21.90
C ALA A 340 -10.24 9.47 21.71
N GLY A 341 -9.19 9.54 22.51
CA GLY A 341 -7.89 8.90 22.27
C GLY A 341 -6.69 9.86 22.25
N GLY A 342 -6.89 11.13 22.61
CA GLY A 342 -5.81 12.09 22.92
C GLY A 342 -4.90 12.53 21.76
N LEU A 343 -5.27 12.26 20.50
CA LEU A 343 -4.41 12.45 19.33
C LEU A 343 -4.84 13.66 18.48
N VAL A 344 -3.87 14.47 18.07
CA VAL A 344 -4.06 15.41 16.95
C VAL A 344 -2.81 15.49 16.08
N GLN A 345 -3.03 15.43 14.77
CA GLN A 345 -1.98 15.50 13.76
C GLN A 345 -2.31 16.53 12.67
N LEU A 346 -1.29 17.13 12.08
CA LEU A 346 -1.41 18.08 10.99
C LEU A 346 -0.80 17.50 9.73
N SER A 347 -1.61 17.36 8.68
CA SER A 347 -1.14 17.00 7.35
C SER A 347 -0.76 18.26 6.58
N VAL A 348 0.48 18.33 6.10
CA VAL A 348 1.09 19.50 5.45
C VAL A 348 1.75 19.12 4.13
N TYR A 349 1.93 20.08 3.22
CA TYR A 349 2.71 19.84 2.01
C TYR A 349 4.21 20.01 2.28
N ARG A 350 5.05 19.09 1.80
CA ARG A 350 6.51 19.21 1.80
C ARG A 350 7.08 19.17 0.39
N SER A 351 8.13 19.96 0.17
CA SER A 351 8.83 20.09 -1.11
C SER A 351 10.17 20.80 -0.93
N HIS A 352 11.15 20.53 -1.79
CA HIS A 352 12.41 21.27 -1.82
C HIS A 352 12.36 22.56 -2.64
N ASN A 353 11.38 22.72 -3.56
CA ASN A 353 11.35 23.80 -4.55
C ASN A 353 10.11 24.71 -4.51
N ALA A 354 9.09 24.38 -3.71
CA ALA A 354 7.87 25.18 -3.60
C ALA A 354 8.02 26.48 -2.77
N GLY A 355 9.20 26.78 -2.23
CA GLY A 355 9.44 28.01 -1.45
C GLY A 355 8.87 27.97 -0.03
N LEU A 356 8.98 26.80 0.62
CA LEU A 356 8.22 26.51 1.83
C LEU A 356 8.91 27.00 3.11
N GLY A 357 8.10 27.55 4.02
CA GLY A 357 8.54 28.06 5.32
C GLY A 357 8.50 27.04 6.46
N THR A 358 8.50 27.57 7.68
CA THR A 358 8.41 26.81 8.94
C THR A 358 7.22 27.31 9.75
N ALA A 359 6.37 26.42 10.26
CA ALA A 359 5.31 26.79 11.20
C ALA A 359 5.56 26.17 12.57
N ALA A 360 5.10 26.82 13.64
CA ALA A 360 5.00 26.18 14.95
C ALA A 360 3.53 25.96 15.31
N CYS A 361 3.19 24.75 15.73
CA CYS A 361 1.83 24.38 16.11
C CYS A 361 1.78 23.82 17.54
N TRP A 362 0.73 24.15 18.27
CA TRP A 362 0.49 23.69 19.64
C TRP A 362 -1.00 23.53 19.90
N VAL A 363 -1.33 22.82 20.99
CA VAL A 363 -2.71 22.59 21.42
C VAL A 363 -2.99 23.42 22.67
N ASP A 364 -4.16 24.07 22.69
CA ASP A 364 -4.63 24.94 23.76
C ASP A 364 -3.57 25.99 24.16
N ASP A 365 -3.28 26.13 25.47
CA ASP A 365 -2.28 27.06 26.00
C ASP A 365 -0.85 26.48 26.00
N MET A 366 -0.62 25.25 25.51
CA MET A 366 0.67 24.54 25.57
C MET A 366 1.72 25.02 24.54
N LYS A 367 1.89 26.34 24.39
CA LYS A 367 2.85 26.95 23.45
C LYS A 367 4.32 26.68 23.79
N ASP A 368 4.60 26.24 25.01
CA ASP A 368 5.89 25.70 25.45
C ASP A 368 6.19 24.32 24.83
N LYS A 369 5.17 23.46 24.67
CA LYS A 369 5.25 22.14 24.01
C LYS A 369 5.11 22.19 22.47
N ARG A 370 5.15 23.38 21.84
CA ARG A 370 4.89 23.53 20.40
C ARG A 370 5.78 22.65 19.51
N MET A 371 5.16 22.00 18.54
CA MET A 371 5.84 21.28 17.46
C MET A 371 6.28 22.26 16.37
N VAL A 372 7.56 22.24 15.98
CA VAL A 372 8.09 23.05 14.88
C VAL A 372 8.15 22.20 13.61
N ILE A 373 7.47 22.64 12.56
CA ILE A 373 7.25 21.91 11.32
C ILE A 373 7.98 22.61 10.18
N GLU A 374 9.02 21.98 9.67
CA GLU A 374 9.79 22.45 8.52
C GLU A 374 9.19 21.88 7.22
N ALA A 375 8.39 22.68 6.52
CA ALA A 375 7.74 22.23 5.29
C ALA A 375 8.73 22.10 4.12
N ARG A 376 9.78 22.93 4.07
CA ARG A 376 10.92 22.69 3.18
C ARG A 376 11.72 21.48 3.66
N TRP A 377 12.15 20.65 2.71
CA TRP A 377 13.14 19.59 2.92
C TRP A 377 14.12 19.51 1.75
N ASP A 378 15.05 18.56 1.78
CA ASP A 378 16.08 18.36 0.74
C ASP A 378 15.79 17.16 -0.17
N ASP A 379 14.65 16.48 0.01
CA ASP A 379 14.25 15.40 -0.89
C ASP A 379 13.76 15.94 -2.24
N LEU A 380 14.11 15.24 -3.32
CA LEU A 380 13.75 15.60 -4.69
C LEU A 380 12.23 15.45 -4.94
N VAL A 381 11.51 14.73 -4.09
CA VAL A 381 10.05 14.61 -4.18
C VAL A 381 9.30 15.69 -3.39
N SER A 382 8.11 16.03 -3.86
CA SER A 382 7.09 16.74 -3.10
C SER A 382 5.96 15.79 -2.68
N ILE A 383 5.52 15.83 -1.43
CA ILE A 383 4.44 14.97 -0.88
C ILE A 383 3.55 15.71 0.11
N GLY A 384 2.37 15.16 0.38
CA GLY A 384 1.70 15.39 1.67
C GLY A 384 2.44 14.63 2.78
N TYR A 385 2.50 15.20 3.97
CA TYR A 385 3.16 14.61 5.13
C TYR A 385 2.46 14.97 6.43
N THR A 386 2.17 13.98 7.26
CA THR A 386 1.47 14.14 8.52
C THR A 386 2.43 14.19 9.72
N VAL A 387 2.23 15.18 10.59
CA VAL A 387 3.01 15.41 11.80
C VAL A 387 2.11 15.31 13.01
N THR A 388 2.44 14.42 13.96
CA THR A 388 1.80 14.41 15.29
C THR A 388 2.15 15.68 16.04
N ILE A 389 1.13 16.42 16.48
CA ILE A 389 1.30 17.65 17.27
C ILE A 389 1.17 17.33 18.76
N ALA A 390 0.22 16.48 19.14
CA ALA A 390 0.09 15.88 20.46
C ALA A 390 -0.54 14.49 20.36
N ASN A 391 -0.25 13.61 21.31
CA ASN A 391 -0.77 12.24 21.40
C ASN A 391 -1.05 11.78 22.85
N ASP A 392 -1.09 12.74 23.77
CA ASP A 392 -1.29 12.60 25.21
C ASP A 392 -2.36 13.58 25.75
N LEU A 393 -3.27 14.05 24.89
CA LEU A 393 -4.37 14.93 25.29
C LEU A 393 -5.43 14.18 26.10
N GLU A 394 -6.19 14.91 26.91
CA GLU A 394 -7.41 14.39 27.53
C GLU A 394 -8.51 14.17 26.47
N ASP A 395 -9.56 13.42 26.80
CA ASP A 395 -10.71 13.28 25.91
C ASP A 395 -11.63 14.50 26.05
N GLY A 396 -11.83 15.27 24.98
CA GLY A 396 -12.64 16.49 25.02
C GLY A 396 -12.47 17.43 23.84
N ASP A 397 -12.96 18.66 24.03
CA ASP A 397 -12.80 19.80 23.14
C ASP A 397 -11.42 20.46 23.33
N HIS A 398 -10.72 20.71 22.24
CA HIS A 398 -9.38 21.30 22.18
C HIS A 398 -9.24 22.28 21.00
N VAL A 399 -8.23 23.14 21.05
CA VAL A 399 -7.91 24.10 19.98
C VAL A 399 -6.49 23.88 19.48
N LEU A 400 -6.34 23.46 18.22
CA LEU A 400 -5.04 23.38 17.55
C LEU A 400 -4.71 24.75 16.96
N THR A 401 -3.65 25.40 17.43
CA THR A 401 -3.17 26.69 16.89
C THR A 401 -1.84 26.50 16.15
N CYS A 402 -1.70 27.13 14.98
CA CYS A 402 -0.46 27.18 14.20
C CYS A 402 -0.08 28.62 13.85
N GLU A 403 1.21 28.94 13.98
CA GLU A 403 1.83 30.25 13.68
C GLU A 403 2.94 30.07 12.64
N LEU A 404 2.89 30.85 11.56
CA LEU A 404 3.94 30.89 10.54
C LEU A 404 5.14 31.69 11.04
N LEU A 405 6.33 31.11 11.03
CA LEU A 405 7.54 31.70 11.60
C LEU A 405 8.34 32.55 10.60
N GLU A 406 9.09 33.51 11.15
CA GLU A 406 10.16 34.25 10.46
C GLU A 406 11.39 33.35 10.17
N GLU A 407 11.53 32.22 10.87
CA GLU A 407 12.57 31.24 10.55
C GLU A 407 12.17 30.42 9.32
N THR A 408 13.01 30.43 8.28
CA THR A 408 12.84 29.58 7.10
C THR A 408 14.17 28.99 6.65
N LYS A 409 14.12 27.70 6.30
CA LYS A 409 15.19 26.98 5.61
C LYS A 409 15.16 27.17 4.10
N ASP A 410 14.17 27.84 3.51
CA ASP A 410 14.18 28.14 2.08
C ASP A 410 15.38 29.05 1.71
N PRO A 411 16.17 28.74 0.65
CA PRO A 411 17.39 29.51 0.33
C PRO A 411 17.09 30.92 -0.17
N LEU A 412 15.88 31.16 -0.69
CA LEU A 412 15.41 32.45 -1.18
C LEU A 412 14.60 33.20 -0.12
N LYS A 413 14.61 32.73 1.13
CA LYS A 413 13.85 33.30 2.26
C LYS A 413 12.35 33.44 1.95
N LYS A 414 11.77 32.40 1.37
CA LYS A 414 10.31 32.25 1.25
C LYS A 414 9.71 31.57 2.47
N HIS A 415 8.44 31.89 2.74
CA HIS A 415 7.72 31.48 3.94
C HIS A 415 6.38 30.80 3.63
N GLU A 416 6.14 30.32 2.41
CA GLU A 416 4.84 29.72 2.12
C GLU A 416 4.65 28.43 2.93
N PHE A 417 3.55 28.29 3.66
CA PHE A 417 3.22 27.07 4.38
C PHE A 417 1.85 26.60 3.96
N ARG A 418 1.67 25.29 3.76
CA ARG A 418 0.43 24.71 3.25
C ARG A 418 -0.07 23.60 4.17
N ILE A 419 -1.25 23.80 4.74
CA ILE A 419 -1.99 22.78 5.49
C ILE A 419 -2.96 22.08 4.53
N ILE A 420 -2.99 20.76 4.62
CA ILE A 420 -3.88 19.86 3.88
C ILE A 420 -5.08 19.47 4.76
N ALA A 421 -4.81 19.04 6.00
CA ALA A 421 -5.84 18.58 6.94
C ALA A 421 -5.39 18.59 8.41
N VAL A 422 -6.36 18.54 9.30
CA VAL A 422 -6.22 18.23 10.73
C VAL A 422 -6.87 16.88 11.00
N ILE A 423 -6.10 15.94 11.58
CA ILE A 423 -6.51 14.57 11.94
C ILE A 423 -6.67 14.50 13.46
N ARG A 424 -7.72 13.84 13.96
CA ARG A 424 -8.19 13.98 15.37
C ARG A 424 -9.00 12.78 15.90
#